data_AF-A0A161X8Q4-F1
#
_entry.id   AF-A0A161X8Q4-F1
#
_cell.length_a   1.000
_cell.length_b   1.000
_cell.length_c   1.000
_cell.angle_alpha   90.00
_cell.angle_beta   90.00
_cell.angle_gamma   90.00
#
_symmetry.space_group_name_H-M   'P 1'
#
loop_
_entity.id
_entity.type
_entity.pdbx_description
1 polymer ?
#
loop_
_entity_poly.entity_id
_entity_poly.type
_entity_poly.pdbx_seq_one_letter_code
_entity_poly.pdbx_strand_id
1 'polypeptide(L)'
;MTKLRFLTVDEFILRHEESNLLAVAGIGGPNSAGGRHIDRPRVEAQLGRAEAMAGGYLYGRFAALKTIEPVDAPEALKGVVSDLGIYYLRERHHHSNAVEEETRNRYRDCLSWLKDVQAGRVDLGLEVSGGNEPATGGISASFDEGRAGSVLEGYQ
;
A
#
# COMPACT_ATOMS: atom_id res chain seq x y z
N MET A 1 0.34 -19.54 -12.67
CA MET A 1 -0.22 -18.63 -11.65
C MET A 1 0.97 -18.00 -10.93
N THR A 2 0.97 -16.67 -10.77
CA THR A 2 2.08 -15.96 -10.12
C THR A 2 1.94 -16.13 -8.61
N LYS A 3 2.98 -16.65 -7.95
CA LYS A 3 3.01 -16.79 -6.48
C LYS A 3 2.89 -15.40 -5.83
N LEU A 4 1.90 -15.22 -4.95
CA LEU A 4 1.74 -14.00 -4.14
C LEU A 4 2.85 -13.91 -3.09
N ARG A 5 3.44 -12.72 -2.95
CA ARG A 5 4.64 -12.46 -2.13
C ARG A 5 4.40 -11.56 -0.94
N PHE A 6 3.41 -10.66 -1.04
CA PHE A 6 3.13 -9.67 -0.02
C PHE A 6 1.93 -10.09 0.83
N LEU A 7 0.87 -10.61 0.21
CA LEU A 7 -0.37 -10.92 0.89
C LEU A 7 -0.99 -12.22 0.35
N THR A 8 -1.31 -13.17 1.22
CA THR A 8 -1.99 -14.41 0.81
C THR A 8 -3.49 -14.19 0.62
N VAL A 9 -4.16 -15.07 -0.14
CA VAL A 9 -5.63 -15.01 -0.31
C VAL A 9 -6.35 -15.21 1.03
N ASP A 10 -5.89 -16.12 1.88
CA ASP A 10 -6.51 -16.34 3.18
C ASP A 10 -6.33 -15.13 4.11
N GLU A 11 -5.14 -14.53 4.13
CA GLU A 11 -4.90 -13.32 4.91
C GLU A 11 -5.73 -12.14 4.38
N PHE A 12 -5.88 -12.00 3.06
CA PHE A 12 -6.78 -11.02 2.48
C PHE A 12 -8.23 -11.25 2.91
N ILE A 13 -8.72 -12.48 2.87
CA ILE A 13 -10.10 -12.80 3.30
C ILE A 13 -10.29 -12.47 4.78
N LEU A 14 -9.31 -12.75 5.63
CA LEU A 14 -9.37 -12.44 7.07
C LEU A 14 -9.37 -10.94 7.38
N ARG A 15 -8.80 -10.10 6.52
CA ARG A 15 -8.72 -8.64 6.69
C ARG A 15 -10.02 -7.92 6.38
N HIS A 16 -10.96 -8.56 5.69
CA HIS A 16 -12.21 -7.94 5.23
C HIS A 16 -13.42 -8.66 5.77
N GLU A 17 -14.52 -7.92 5.95
CA GLU A 17 -15.80 -8.54 6.26
C GLU A 17 -16.26 -9.45 5.11
N GLU A 18 -16.68 -10.67 5.45
CA GLU A 18 -17.06 -11.70 4.48
C GLU A 18 -18.22 -11.25 3.58
N SER A 19 -19.21 -10.55 4.14
CA SER A 19 -20.37 -9.99 3.40
C SER A 19 -19.92 -9.03 2.29
N ASN A 20 -18.97 -8.14 2.60
CA ASN A 20 -18.43 -7.17 1.64
C ASN A 20 -17.61 -7.87 0.56
N LEU A 21 -16.81 -8.88 0.92
CA LEU A 21 -16.07 -9.67 -0.06
C LEU A 21 -16.98 -10.51 -0.96
N LEU A 22 -18.01 -11.15 -0.42
CA LEU A 22 -19.00 -11.87 -1.21
C LEU A 22 -19.73 -10.95 -2.19
N ALA A 23 -19.94 -9.68 -1.83
CA ALA A 23 -20.54 -8.69 -2.73
C ALA A 23 -19.69 -8.46 -3.99
N VAL A 24 -18.35 -8.42 -3.87
CA VAL A 24 -17.42 -8.04 -4.96
C VAL A 24 -16.69 -9.20 -5.62
N ALA A 25 -16.55 -10.32 -4.93
CA ALA A 25 -15.82 -11.51 -5.36
C ALA A 25 -16.63 -12.81 -5.19
N GLY A 26 -17.91 -12.71 -4.81
CA GLY A 26 -18.77 -13.89 -4.67
C GLY A 26 -19.22 -14.46 -6.01
N ILE A 27 -19.26 -15.78 -6.09
CA ILE A 27 -19.85 -16.57 -7.18
C ILE A 27 -20.88 -17.55 -6.61
N GLY A 28 -21.72 -18.09 -7.50
CA GLY A 28 -22.85 -18.94 -7.11
C GLY A 28 -24.14 -18.13 -6.88
N GLY A 29 -25.26 -18.77 -7.16
CA GLY A 29 -26.59 -18.21 -6.96
C GLY A 29 -27.32 -18.87 -5.77
N PRO A 30 -28.51 -18.37 -5.42
CA PRO A 30 -29.34 -18.95 -4.36
C PRO A 30 -29.65 -20.43 -4.58
N ASN A 31 -29.66 -20.88 -5.84
CA ASN A 31 -29.98 -22.24 -6.25
C ASN A 31 -28.73 -23.09 -6.58
N SER A 32 -27.52 -22.60 -6.30
CA SER A 32 -26.30 -23.37 -6.50
C SER A 32 -26.09 -24.35 -5.33
N ALA A 33 -25.68 -25.59 -5.62
CA ALA A 33 -25.51 -26.64 -4.61
C ALA A 33 -24.54 -26.29 -3.46
N GLY A 34 -23.60 -25.35 -3.69
CA GLY A 34 -22.66 -24.84 -2.67
C GLY A 34 -22.99 -23.45 -2.13
N GLY A 35 -24.13 -22.86 -2.48
CA GLY A 35 -24.48 -21.48 -2.14
C GLY A 35 -23.52 -20.44 -2.74
N ARG A 36 -23.67 -19.18 -2.28
CA ARG A 36 -22.78 -18.08 -2.66
C ARG A 36 -21.48 -18.18 -1.85
N HIS A 37 -20.34 -18.17 -2.52
CA HIS A 37 -19.02 -18.30 -1.90
C HIS A 37 -17.98 -17.43 -2.62
N ILE A 38 -16.85 -17.19 -1.99
CA ILE A 38 -15.77 -16.34 -2.55
C ILE A 38 -15.05 -17.08 -3.69
N ASP A 39 -14.96 -16.42 -4.85
CA ASP A 39 -14.14 -16.85 -5.98
C ASP A 39 -12.66 -16.61 -5.69
N ARG A 40 -12.03 -17.58 -5.02
CA ARG A 40 -10.61 -17.55 -4.64
C ARG A 40 -9.68 -17.32 -5.84
N PRO A 41 -9.82 -18.03 -6.99
CA PRO A 41 -8.99 -17.77 -8.17
C PRO A 41 -9.09 -16.32 -8.67
N ARG A 42 -10.29 -15.72 -8.64
CA ARG A 42 -10.47 -14.32 -9.01
C ARG A 42 -9.77 -13.37 -8.05
N VAL A 43 -9.89 -13.60 -6.73
CA VAL A 43 -9.18 -12.82 -5.71
C VAL A 43 -7.67 -12.90 -5.93
N GLU A 44 -7.14 -14.11 -6.10
CA GLU A 44 -5.72 -14.35 -6.36
C GLU A 44 -5.23 -13.57 -7.58
N ALA A 45 -5.99 -13.59 -8.68
CA ALA A 45 -5.64 -12.84 -9.89
C ALA A 45 -5.57 -11.32 -9.67
N GLN A 46 -6.48 -10.75 -8.87
CA GLN A 46 -6.46 -9.31 -8.57
C GLN A 46 -5.38 -8.93 -7.57
N LEU A 47 -5.09 -9.77 -6.58
CA LEU A 47 -3.94 -9.59 -5.70
C LEU A 47 -2.63 -9.65 -6.49
N GLY A 48 -2.49 -10.56 -7.46
CA GLY A 48 -1.32 -10.61 -8.34
C GLY A 48 -1.13 -9.32 -9.14
N ARG A 49 -2.23 -8.69 -9.59
CA ARG A 49 -2.20 -7.37 -10.24
C ARG A 49 -1.76 -6.27 -9.26
N ALA A 50 -2.26 -6.28 -8.03
CA ALA A 50 -1.87 -5.33 -6.98
C ALA A 50 -0.40 -5.44 -6.59
N GLU A 51 0.12 -6.67 -6.44
CA GLU A 51 1.53 -6.90 -6.15
C GLU A 51 2.44 -6.46 -7.31
N ALA A 52 2.03 -6.71 -8.57
CA ALA A 52 2.76 -6.23 -9.73
C ALA A 52 2.84 -4.69 -9.76
N MET A 53 1.74 -4.01 -9.40
CA MET A 53 1.70 -2.55 -9.28
C MET A 53 2.66 -2.06 -8.19
N ALA A 54 2.58 -2.60 -6.98
CA ALA A 54 3.47 -2.24 -5.88
C ALA A 54 4.94 -2.54 -6.23
N GLY A 55 5.22 -3.69 -6.84
CA GLY A 55 6.56 -4.08 -7.28
C GLY A 55 7.18 -3.10 -8.27
N GLY A 56 6.38 -2.51 -9.18
CA GLY A 56 6.84 -1.49 -10.12
C GLY A 56 7.43 -0.25 -9.45
N TYR A 57 6.92 0.13 -8.29
CA TYR A 57 7.43 1.27 -7.50
C TYR A 57 8.61 0.87 -6.60
N LEU A 58 8.53 -0.31 -5.99
CA LEU A 58 9.38 -0.67 -4.85
C LEU A 58 10.64 -1.45 -5.23
N TYR A 59 10.61 -2.28 -6.29
CA TYR A 59 11.71 -3.17 -6.63
C TYR A 59 13.00 -2.47 -7.04
N GLY A 60 12.94 -1.20 -7.42
CA GLY A 60 14.13 -0.39 -7.68
C GLY A 60 14.90 -0.03 -6.41
N ARG A 61 14.21 0.14 -5.28
CA ARG A 61 14.79 0.56 -3.99
C ARG A 61 15.01 -0.63 -3.05
N PHE A 62 14.09 -1.60 -3.06
CA PHE A 62 14.09 -2.74 -2.15
C PHE A 62 14.15 -4.05 -2.94
N ALA A 63 15.35 -4.50 -3.33
CA ALA A 63 15.50 -5.74 -4.09
C ALA A 63 15.03 -6.97 -3.29
N ALA A 64 15.14 -6.93 -1.96
CA ALA A 64 14.69 -7.99 -1.05
C ALA A 64 13.19 -8.35 -1.23
N LEU A 65 12.35 -7.39 -1.63
CA LEU A 65 10.93 -7.64 -1.91
C LEU A 65 10.70 -8.61 -3.06
N LYS A 66 11.69 -8.85 -3.93
CA LYS A 66 11.55 -9.84 -5.02
C LYS A 66 11.57 -11.28 -4.54
N THR A 67 12.05 -11.53 -3.32
CA THR A 67 12.18 -12.89 -2.76
C THR A 67 11.52 -12.99 -1.39
N ILE A 68 10.80 -11.96 -0.95
CA ILE A 68 10.11 -11.96 0.33
C ILE A 68 8.94 -12.94 0.32
N GLU A 69 8.72 -13.59 1.46
CA GLU A 69 7.53 -14.40 1.68
C GLU A 69 6.44 -13.56 2.37
N PRO A 70 5.14 -13.89 2.17
CA PRO A 70 4.05 -13.09 2.72
C PRO A 70 4.10 -12.88 4.24
N VAL A 71 4.68 -13.81 5.00
CA VAL A 71 4.80 -13.68 6.45
C VAL A 71 5.76 -12.56 6.87
N ASP A 72 6.79 -12.29 6.07
CA ASP A 72 7.84 -11.32 6.36
C ASP A 72 7.56 -9.95 5.74
N ALA A 73 6.53 -9.84 4.89
CA ALA A 73 6.16 -8.59 4.25
C ALA A 73 5.70 -7.53 5.27
N PRO A 74 6.19 -6.28 5.19
CA PRO A 74 5.77 -5.21 6.09
C PRO A 74 4.26 -5.00 6.10
N GLU A 75 3.67 -4.83 7.28
CA GLU A 75 2.21 -4.71 7.44
C GLU A 75 1.61 -3.54 6.63
N ALA A 76 2.33 -2.42 6.54
CA ALA A 76 1.91 -1.28 5.71
C ALA A 76 1.80 -1.64 4.22
N LEU A 77 2.75 -2.44 3.70
CA LEU A 77 2.71 -2.92 2.31
C LEU A 77 1.53 -3.87 2.09
N LYS A 78 1.25 -4.75 3.07
CA LYS A 78 0.09 -5.64 3.03
C LYS A 78 -1.23 -4.87 2.97
N GLY A 79 -1.36 -3.81 3.78
CA GLY A 79 -2.52 -2.91 3.74
C GLY A 79 -2.72 -2.29 2.36
N VAL A 80 -1.66 -1.74 1.77
CA VAL A 80 -1.71 -1.13 0.43
C VAL A 80 -2.07 -2.13 -0.66
N VAL A 81 -1.48 -3.33 -0.64
CA VAL A 81 -1.81 -4.39 -1.60
C VAL A 81 -3.25 -4.86 -1.44
N SER A 82 -3.75 -4.94 -0.20
CA SER A 82 -5.13 -5.28 0.11
C SER A 82 -6.12 -4.25 -0.46
N ASP A 83 -5.89 -2.95 -0.22
CA ASP A 83 -6.75 -1.88 -0.72
C ASP A 83 -6.75 -1.80 -2.26
N LEU A 84 -5.57 -1.98 -2.88
CA LEU A 84 -5.46 -2.10 -4.34
C LEU A 84 -6.25 -3.31 -4.89
N GLY A 85 -6.18 -4.45 -4.19
CA GLY A 85 -6.93 -5.66 -4.54
C GLY A 85 -8.44 -5.44 -4.53
N ILE A 86 -8.97 -4.75 -3.50
CA ILE A 86 -10.39 -4.38 -3.42
C ILE A 86 -10.80 -3.47 -4.57
N TYR A 87 -10.00 -2.44 -4.86
CA TYR A 87 -10.27 -1.53 -5.98
C TYR A 87 -10.37 -2.32 -7.30
N TYR A 88 -9.44 -3.22 -7.59
CA TYR A 88 -9.45 -4.01 -8.83
C TYR A 88 -10.61 -5.01 -8.91
N LEU A 89 -11.01 -5.61 -7.78
CA LEU A 89 -12.18 -6.49 -7.72
C LEU A 89 -13.48 -5.72 -8.08
N ARG A 90 -13.60 -4.49 -7.59
CA ARG A 90 -14.74 -3.59 -7.85
C ARG A 90 -14.74 -3.02 -9.27
N GLU A 91 -13.59 -2.60 -9.79
CA GLU A 91 -13.41 -2.06 -11.14
C GLU A 91 -13.96 -3.02 -12.22
N ARG A 92 -13.62 -4.31 -12.12
CA ARG A 92 -14.01 -5.33 -13.11
C ARG A 92 -15.51 -5.66 -13.10
N HIS A 93 -16.25 -5.30 -12.04
CA HIS A 93 -17.66 -5.68 -11.94
C HIS A 93 -18.58 -4.92 -12.92
N HIS A 94 -18.11 -3.88 -13.63
CA HIS A 94 -18.73 -3.16 -14.77
C HIS A 94 -20.27 -2.96 -14.77
N HIS A 95 -20.91 -3.05 -13.61
CA HIS A 95 -22.31 -2.70 -13.40
C HIS A 95 -22.33 -1.41 -12.59
N SER A 96 -22.34 -0.32 -13.35
CA SER A 96 -22.88 1.01 -13.05
C SER A 96 -22.51 1.66 -11.70
N ASN A 97 -21.60 2.63 -11.79
CA ASN A 97 -21.56 3.85 -10.96
C ASN A 97 -21.14 3.82 -9.48
N ALA A 98 -20.65 2.70 -8.91
CA ALA A 98 -20.18 2.72 -7.51
C ALA A 98 -18.83 2.03 -7.28
N VAL A 99 -17.77 2.45 -8.00
CA VAL A 99 -16.54 2.63 -7.23
C VAL A 99 -16.81 3.88 -6.40
N GLU A 100 -17.24 3.63 -5.16
CA GLU A 100 -17.49 4.67 -4.18
C GLU A 100 -16.30 5.63 -4.15
N GLU A 101 -16.58 6.92 -4.02
CA GLU A 101 -15.54 7.93 -4.01
C GLU A 101 -14.48 7.62 -2.95
N GLU A 102 -14.88 7.04 -1.83
CA GLU A 102 -13.98 6.52 -0.81
C GLU A 102 -13.01 5.46 -1.35
N THR A 103 -13.49 4.46 -2.09
CA THR A 103 -12.62 3.40 -2.67
C THR A 103 -11.62 4.00 -3.66
N ARG A 104 -12.05 5.01 -4.44
CA ARG A 104 -11.16 5.72 -5.38
C ARG A 104 -10.13 6.58 -4.64
N ASN A 105 -10.52 7.22 -3.54
CA ASN A 105 -9.63 8.01 -2.72
C ASN A 105 -8.59 7.10 -2.04
N ARG A 106 -9.00 5.98 -1.45
CA ARG A 106 -8.08 4.96 -0.92
C ARG A 106 -7.09 4.47 -1.96
N TYR A 107 -7.54 4.21 -3.19
CA TYR A 107 -6.65 3.86 -4.31
C TYR A 107 -5.60 4.96 -4.58
N ARG A 108 -6.01 6.23 -4.60
CA ARG A 108 -5.10 7.36 -4.80
C ARG A 108 -4.13 7.52 -3.63
N ASP A 109 -4.57 7.30 -2.41
CA ASP A 109 -3.74 7.37 -1.20
C ASP A 109 -2.69 6.26 -1.23
N CYS A 110 -3.09 5.04 -1.60
CA CYS A 110 -2.17 3.93 -1.82
C CYS A 110 -1.09 4.25 -2.87
N LEU A 111 -1.49 4.84 -4.00
CA LEU A 111 -0.54 5.26 -5.03
C LEU A 111 0.40 6.38 -4.56
N SER A 112 -0.12 7.33 -3.77
CA SER A 112 0.70 8.40 -3.18
C SER A 112 1.72 7.83 -2.20
N TRP A 113 1.30 6.90 -1.34
CA TRP A 113 2.19 6.20 -0.42
C TRP A 113 3.27 5.40 -1.17
N LEU A 114 2.93 4.67 -2.23
CA LEU A 114 3.91 3.94 -3.04
C LEU A 114 4.96 4.88 -3.66
N LYS A 115 4.54 6.07 -4.11
CA LYS A 115 5.46 7.11 -4.61
C LYS A 115 6.33 7.67 -3.48
N ASP A 116 5.78 7.85 -2.28
CA ASP A 116 6.54 8.34 -1.11
C ASP A 116 7.61 7.35 -0.68
N VAL A 117 7.27 6.06 -0.66
CA VAL A 117 8.22 4.99 -0.39
C VAL A 117 9.30 4.94 -1.48
N GLN A 118 8.92 5.02 -2.75
CA GLN A 118 9.88 5.08 -3.87
C GLN A 118 10.83 6.28 -3.75
N ALA A 119 10.30 7.45 -3.37
CA ALA A 119 11.08 8.67 -3.15
C ALA A 119 11.95 8.63 -1.87
N GLY A 120 11.80 7.59 -1.04
CA GLY A 120 12.53 7.47 0.23
C GLY A 120 12.00 8.37 1.34
N ARG A 121 10.76 8.87 1.23
CA ARG A 121 10.07 9.63 2.30
C ARG A 121 9.47 8.73 3.36
N VAL A 122 9.19 7.48 3.00
CA VAL A 122 8.70 6.43 3.91
C VAL A 122 9.67 5.25 3.84
N ASP A 123 10.05 4.74 5.01
CA ASP A 123 10.87 3.54 5.14
C ASP A 123 9.99 2.31 5.41
N LEU A 124 10.36 1.18 4.81
CA LEU A 124 9.72 -0.12 5.03
C LEU A 124 10.43 -0.95 6.09
N GLY A 125 11.55 -0.46 6.65
CA GLY A 125 12.38 -1.22 7.59
C GLY A 125 13.10 -2.41 6.92
N LEU A 126 13.28 -2.34 5.60
CA LEU A 126 13.95 -3.34 4.78
C LEU A 126 15.28 -2.78 4.30
N GLU A 127 16.26 -3.67 4.09
CA GLU A 127 17.54 -3.25 3.51
C GLU A 127 17.33 -2.62 2.12
N VAL A 128 17.80 -1.38 1.99
CA VAL A 128 17.76 -0.62 0.74
C VAL A 128 18.95 -1.03 -0.12
N SER A 129 18.69 -1.40 -1.37
CA SER A 129 19.73 -1.73 -2.34
C SER A 129 20.30 -0.44 -2.93
N GLY A 130 21.47 -0.03 -2.47
CA GLY A 130 22.15 1.20 -2.90
C GLY A 130 21.82 2.37 -1.98
N GLY A 131 22.87 3.01 -1.45
CA GLY A 131 22.83 4.04 -0.41
C GLY A 131 22.13 5.33 -0.81
N ASN A 132 20.81 5.28 -0.95
CA ASN A 132 19.97 6.46 -0.92
C ASN A 132 19.34 6.52 0.48
N GLU A 133 20.14 7.01 1.43
CA GLU A 133 19.67 7.41 2.75
C GLU A 133 18.37 8.22 2.60
N PRO A 134 17.38 8.03 3.50
CA PRO A 134 16.18 8.85 3.47
C PRO A 134 16.60 10.32 3.45
N ALA A 135 15.96 11.11 2.58
CA ALA A 135 16.15 12.55 2.56
C ALA A 135 15.68 13.09 3.91
N THR A 136 16.59 13.13 4.87
CA THR A 136 16.39 13.79 6.14
C THR A 136 16.31 15.25 5.78
N GLY A 137 15.09 15.76 5.59
CA GLY A 137 14.79 17.18 5.51
C GLY A 137 15.05 17.82 6.87
N GLY A 138 16.30 17.74 7.34
CA GLY A 138 16.81 18.54 8.42
C GLY A 138 16.77 19.97 7.90
N ILE A 139 15.82 20.72 8.41
CA ILE A 139 15.85 22.17 8.32
C ILE A 139 17.10 22.56 9.11
N SER A 140 18.24 22.71 8.43
CA SER A 140 19.38 23.44 8.99
C SER A 140 18.93 24.88 9.10
N ALA A 141 18.21 25.18 10.17
CA ALA A 141 18.09 26.53 10.67
C ALA A 141 19.49 26.91 11.16
N SER A 142 20.32 27.41 10.23
CA SER A 142 21.44 28.25 10.59
C SER A 142 20.85 29.49 11.23
N PHE A 143 20.59 29.43 12.54
CA PHE A 143 20.42 30.62 13.34
C PHE A 143 21.79 31.27 13.41
N ASP A 144 21.93 32.38 12.69
CA ASP A 144 23.04 33.31 12.86
C ASP A 144 22.93 33.88 14.28
N GLU A 145 23.55 33.21 15.25
CA GLU A 145 23.77 33.73 16.61
C GLU A 145 24.82 34.84 16.56
N GLY A 146 24.49 35.95 15.89
CA GLY A 146 25.34 37.12 15.74
C GLY A 146 24.71 38.44 16.21
N ARG A 147 23.40 38.47 16.56
CA ARG A 147 22.70 39.72 16.87
C ARG A 147 22.15 39.87 18.30
N ALA A 148 22.49 38.98 19.22
CA ALA A 148 22.08 39.11 20.63
C ALA A 148 23.12 39.82 21.53
N GLY A 149 24.26 40.26 20.98
CA GLY A 149 25.35 40.86 21.77
C GLY A 149 25.26 42.37 22.03
N SER A 150 24.58 43.16 21.20
CA SER A 150 24.68 44.64 21.27
C SER A 150 23.50 45.35 21.94
N VAL A 151 22.54 44.63 22.53
CA VAL A 151 21.32 45.26 23.11
C VAL A 151 21.49 45.57 24.61
N LEU A 152 22.55 45.10 25.27
CA LEU A 152 22.74 45.29 26.72
C LEU A 152 23.86 46.28 27.11
N GLU A 153 24.48 46.98 26.16
CA GLU A 153 25.57 47.94 26.45
C GLU A 153 25.09 49.40 26.61
N GLY A 154 23.78 49.61 26.80
CA GLY A 154 23.15 50.95 26.75
C GLY A 154 22.23 51.34 27.91
N TYR A 155 22.21 50.61 29.03
CA TYR A 155 21.51 51.05 30.24
C TYR A 155 22.51 51.29 31.38
N GLN A 156 23.01 52.53 31.42
CA GLN A 156 23.46 53.18 32.65
C GLN A 156 22.25 53.55 33.52
#